data_AF-A0A3R6Y6F0-F1
#
_entry.id   AF-A0A3R6Y6F0-F1
#
_cell.length_a   1.000
_cell.length_b   1.000
_cell.length_c   1.000
_cell.angle_alpha   90.00
_cell.angle_beta   90.00
_cell.angle_gamma   90.00
#
_symmetry.space_group_name_H-M   'P 1'
#
loop_
_entity.id
_entity.type
_entity.pdbx_description
1 polymer ?
#
loop_
_entity_poly.entity_id
_entity_poly.type
_entity_poly.pdbx_seq_one_letter_code
_entity_poly.pdbx_strand_id
1 'polypeptide(L)' 'MDPSIFQGQVNFRDHFCGGGYGLPISRLFARYFGGEVTFVSSEGFGSSVFIQAHRLGKQAELVPGHTNFTLQPLTF' A
#
# COMPACT_ATOMS: atom_id res chain seq x y z
N MET A 1 10.54 -44.08 6.97
CA MET A 1 10.83 -42.65 6.71
C MET A 1 9.57 -41.88 7.03
N ASP A 2 9.56 -41.14 8.13
CA ASP A 2 8.39 -40.41 8.63
C ASP A 2 8.25 -39.05 7.91
N PRO A 3 7.09 -38.72 7.30
CA PRO A 3 6.84 -37.44 6.63
C PRO A 3 6.80 -36.21 7.56
N SER A 4 6.85 -36.36 8.89
CA SER A 4 6.81 -35.24 9.86
C SER A 4 8.11 -34.43 9.95
N ILE A 5 9.23 -34.91 9.40
CA ILE A 5 10.55 -34.24 9.45
C ILE A 5 10.61 -32.96 8.57
N PHE A 6 9.69 -32.79 7.62
CA PHE A 6 9.62 -31.58 6.78
C PHE A 6 8.78 -30.45 7.39
N GLN A 7 8.28 -30.61 8.61
CA GLN A 7 7.44 -29.64 9.31
C GLN A 7 8.24 -28.47 9.94
N GLY A 8 9.27 -28.03 9.23
CA GLY A 8 10.12 -26.87 9.55
C GLY A 8 10.24 -25.88 8.39
N GLN A 9 9.36 -25.97 7.39
CA GLN A 9 9.24 -24.92 6.37
C GLN A 9 8.40 -23.79 6.97
N VAL A 10 9.08 -22.80 7.56
CA VAL A 10 8.48 -21.49 7.81
C VAL A 10 7.91 -21.01 6.48
N ASN A 11 6.59 -21.09 6.30
CA ASN A 11 5.91 -20.52 5.15
C ASN A 11 6.05 -19.01 5.24
N PHE A 12 7.15 -18.47 4.70
CA PHE A 12 7.44 -17.04 4.70
C PHE A 12 6.28 -16.19 4.17
N ARG A 13 5.46 -16.76 3.29
CA ARG A 13 4.25 -16.13 2.73
C ARG A 13 3.25 -15.75 3.83
N ASP A 14 3.07 -16.59 4.83
CA ASP A 14 2.19 -16.32 5.97
C ASP A 14 2.73 -15.20 6.89
N HIS A 15 4.04 -14.91 6.79
CA HIS A 15 4.70 -13.85 7.56
C HIS A 15 4.70 -12.50 6.83
N PHE A 16 4.72 -12.50 5.49
CA PHE A 16 4.82 -11.28 4.68
C PHE A 16 3.47 -10.73 4.19
N CYS A 17 2.38 -11.47 4.32
CA CYS A 17 1.04 -11.01 3.96
C CYS A 17 0.00 -11.47 5.00
N GLY A 18 -1.08 -10.71 5.19
CA GLY A 18 -2.15 -11.05 6.16
C GLY A 18 -2.64 -9.87 6.99
N GLY A 19 -1.80 -8.84 7.20
CA GLY A 19 -2.23 -7.64 7.93
C GLY A 19 -3.14 -6.70 7.14
N GLY A 20 -3.14 -6.76 5.80
CA GLY A 20 -3.94 -5.87 4.95
C GLY A 20 -3.54 -4.38 4.99
N TYR A 21 -2.59 -4.00 5.84
CA TYR A 21 -2.18 -2.60 6.04
C TYR A 21 -1.14 -2.10 5.04
N GLY A 22 -0.49 -2.98 4.27
CA GLY A 22 0.60 -2.58 3.37
C GLY A 22 0.17 -1.55 2.33
N LEU A 23 -0.85 -1.88 1.53
CA LEU A 23 -1.37 -0.99 0.50
C LEU A 23 -1.93 0.35 1.05
N PRO A 24 -2.78 0.37 2.10
CA PRO A 24 -3.26 1.64 2.66
C PRO A 24 -2.13 2.47 3.28
N ILE A 25 -1.12 1.86 3.92
CA ILE A 25 0.06 2.58 4.45
C ILE A 25 0.88 3.17 3.31
N SER A 26 1.16 2.40 2.25
CA SER A 26 1.90 2.91 1.08
C SER A 26 1.18 4.09 0.43
N ARG A 27 -0.16 4.06 0.36
CA ARG A 27 -0.96 5.19 -0.14
C ARG A 27 -0.85 6.41 0.77
N LEU A 28 -0.89 6.22 2.08
CA LEU A 28 -0.72 7.33 3.04
C LEU A 28 0.67 7.97 2.89
N PHE A 29 1.71 7.15 2.77
CA PHE A 29 3.09 7.61 2.58
C PHE A 29 3.28 8.41 1.30
N ALA A 30 2.70 7.95 0.18
CA ALA A 30 2.77 8.71 -1.07
C ALA A 30 2.03 10.05 -0.94
N ARG A 31 0.84 10.06 -0.32
CA ARG A 31 0.06 11.28 -0.11
C ARG A 31 0.76 12.28 0.81
N TYR A 32 1.47 11.81 1.83
CA TYR A 32 2.22 12.68 2.73
C TYR A 32 3.23 13.57 1.97
N PHE A 33 3.87 13.03 0.94
CA PHE A 33 4.78 13.77 0.05
C PHE A 33 4.08 14.44 -1.15
N GLY A 34 2.76 14.57 -1.15
CA GLY A 34 1.98 15.17 -2.23
C GLY A 34 1.83 14.29 -3.48
N GLY A 35 2.05 12.98 -3.35
CA GLY A 35 1.90 11.98 -4.40
C GLY A 35 0.66 11.09 -4.25
N GLU A 36 0.63 10.00 -5.01
CA GLU A 36 -0.47 9.03 -5.03
C GLU A 36 0.03 7.61 -5.36
N VAL A 37 -0.63 6.58 -4.82
CA VAL A 37 -0.49 5.18 -5.27
C VAL A 37 -1.79 4.70 -5.91
N THR A 38 -1.73 4.35 -7.20
CA THR A 38 -2.82 3.74 -7.96
C THR A 38 -2.55 2.24 -8.15
N PHE A 39 -3.52 1.41 -7.77
CA PHE A 39 -3.46 -0.04 -7.90
C PHE A 39 -4.39 -0.48 -9.02
N VAL A 40 -3.88 -1.25 -9.97
CA VAL A 40 -4.65 -1.80 -11.08
C VAL A 40 -4.49 -3.31 -11.08
N SER A 41 -5.58 -4.03 -10.82
CA SER A 41 -5.61 -5.49 -10.92
C SER A 41 -6.29 -5.92 -12.20
N SER A 42 -5.61 -6.76 -12.97
CA SER A 42 -6.18 -7.42 -14.15
C SER A 42 -6.29 -8.91 -13.87
N GLU A 43 -7.53 -9.41 -13.79
CA GLU A 43 -7.79 -10.84 -13.57
C GLU A 43 -7.15 -11.66 -14.71
N GLY A 44 -6.41 -12.71 -14.35
CA GLY A 44 -5.71 -13.57 -15.31
C GLY A 44 -4.40 -13.01 -15.89
N PHE A 45 -4.08 -11.72 -15.68
CA PHE A 45 -2.81 -11.11 -16.14
C PHE A 45 -1.89 -10.68 -14.99
N GLY A 46 -2.45 -10.32 -13.83
CA GLY A 46 -1.70 -9.93 -12.63
C GLY A 46 -2.09 -8.55 -12.11
N SER A 47 -1.39 -8.10 -11.06
CA SER A 47 -1.61 -6.78 -10.45
C SER A 47 -0.43 -5.86 -10.71
N SER A 48 -0.71 -4.62 -11.10
CA SER A 48 0.27 -3.56 -11.33
C SER A 48 0.01 -2.38 -10.40
N VAL A 49 1.08 -1.70 -9.98
CA VAL A 49 1.01 -0.59 -9.03
C VAL A 49 1.81 0.58 -9.58
N PHE A 50 1.19 1.74 -9.66
CA PHE A 50 1.82 2.99 -10.09
C PHE A 50 1.97 3.91 -8.89
N ILE A 51 3.20 4.36 -8.65
CA ILE A 51 3.52 5.33 -7.59
C ILE A 51 3.85 6.65 -8.27
N GLN A 52 3.03 7.65 -8.03
CA GLN A 52 3.31 9.02 -8.38
C GLN A 52 3.95 9.71 -7.18
N ALA A 53 5.20 10.12 -7.32
CA ALA A 53 5.92 10.90 -6.32
C ALA A 53 6.14 12.32 -6.84
N HIS A 54 5.91 13.31 -5.98
CA HIS A 54 6.17 14.71 -6.33
C HIS A 54 7.67 15.01 -6.23
N ARG A 55 8.23 15.77 -7.19
CA ARG A 55 9.66 16.09 -7.23
C ARG A 55 10.04 16.93 -5.99
N LEU A 56 11.06 16.48 -5.26
CA LEU A 56 11.53 17.09 -4.01
C LEU A 56 11.88 18.57 -4.23
N GLY A 57 11.26 19.47 -3.46
CA GLY A 57 11.65 20.88 -3.38
C GLY A 57 10.54 21.93 -3.49
N LYS A 58 9.26 21.58 -3.73
CA LYS A 58 8.20 22.61 -3.95
C LYS A 58 6.87 22.42 -3.22
N GLN A 59 6.62 21.29 -2.56
CA GLN A 59 5.34 21.05 -1.87
C GLN A 59 5.53 20.72 -0.40
N ALA A 60 4.69 21.37 0.42
CA ALA A 60 4.66 21.23 1.86
C ALA A 60 4.05 19.87 2.25
N GLU A 61 4.64 19.28 3.27
CA GLU A 61 4.14 18.12 3.99
C GLU A 61 2.64 18.25 4.32
N LEU A 62 1.84 17.27 3.91
CA LEU A 62 0.41 17.25 4.23
C LEU A 62 0.20 16.74 5.66
N VAL A 63 0.39 17.64 6.64
CA VAL A 63 0.10 17.37 8.06
C VAL A 63 -1.40 17.51 8.32
N PRO A 64 -2.04 16.52 8.98
CA PRO A 64 -3.42 16.65 9.39
C PRO A 64 -3.62 17.81 10.37
N GLY A 65 -4.35 18.85 9.94
CA GLY A 65 -4.66 20.03 10.75
C GLY A 65 -4.51 21.38 10.03
N HIS A 66 -3.74 21.46 8.94
CA HIS A 66 -3.51 22.73 8.23
C HIS A 66 -3.87 22.68 6.72
N THR A 67 -4.45 21.59 6.23
CA THR A 67 -4.91 21.48 4.83
C THR A 67 -6.33 20.95 4.77
N ASN A 68 -7.14 21.54 3.90
CA ASN A 68 -8.54 21.15 3.69
C ASN A 68 -8.59 19.74 3.10
N PHE A 69 -8.83 18.74 3.95
CA PHE A 69 -9.20 17.39 3.51
C PHE A 69 -10.57 17.47 2.85
N THR A 70 -10.57 17.73 1.54
CA THR A 70 -11.74 17.46 0.72
C THR A 70 -11.81 15.95 0.56
N LEU A 71 -12.23 15.25 1.64
CA LEU A 71 -12.67 13.88 1.52
C LEU A 71 -13.81 13.93 0.52
N GLN A 72 -13.61 13.34 -0.66
CA GLN A 72 -14.70 13.18 -1.61
C GLN A 72 -15.84 12.51 -0.85
N PRO A 73 -17.06 13.10 -0.87
CA PRO A 73 -18.17 12.56 -0.10
C PRO A 73 -18.39 11.12 -0.54
N LEU A 74 -18.43 10.22 0.44
CA LEU A 74 -18.81 8.83 0.26
C LEU A 74 -20.29 8.82 -0.15
N THR A 75 -20.56 8.87 -1.45
CA THR A 75 -21.87 8.51 -1.98
C THR A 75 -22.03 7.00 -1.86
N PHE A 76 -22.90 6.57 -0.94
CA PHE A 76 -23.43 5.22 -0.85
C PHE A 76 -24.32 4.91 -2.06
#